data_AF-A0A9N7NCV9-F1
#
_entry.id   AF-A0A9N7NCV9-F1
#
_cell.length_a   1.000
_cell.length_b   1.000
_cell.length_c   1.000
_cell.angle_alpha   90.00
_cell.angle_beta   90.00
_cell.angle_gamma   90.00
#
_symmetry.space_group_name_H-M   'P 1'
#
loop_
_entity.id
_entity.type
_entity.pdbx_description
1 polymer ?
#
loop_
_entity_poly.entity_id
_entity_poly.type
_entity_poly.pdbx_seq_one_letter_code
_entity_poly.pdbx_strand_id
1 'polypeptide(L)'
;MAKSNLSVAIHCILILVLSVGILRVEGGECLEGLPTVDVTCRGSQADQVCWIACQQRHGPRAEAWCREGPGLPGSVACMCSYPC
;
A
#
# COMPACT_ATOMS: atom_id res chain seq x y z
N MET A 1 -17.50 31.95 -39.30
CA MET A 1 -16.20 31.77 -38.62
C MET A 1 -16.34 30.85 -37.40
N ALA A 2 -16.73 29.58 -37.58
CA ALA A 2 -17.06 28.67 -36.45
C ALA A 2 -16.22 27.37 -36.41
N LYS A 3 -15.34 27.15 -37.40
CA LYS A 3 -14.63 25.88 -37.60
C LYS A 3 -13.37 25.74 -36.74
N SER A 4 -12.77 26.85 -36.30
CA SER A 4 -11.56 26.83 -35.47
C SER A 4 -11.79 26.43 -34.02
N ASN A 5 -12.94 26.80 -33.43
CA ASN A 5 -13.21 26.52 -32.01
C ASN A 5 -13.48 25.03 -31.74
N LEU A 6 -14.06 24.32 -32.72
CA LEU A 6 -14.36 22.89 -32.59
C LEU A 6 -13.07 22.03 -32.62
N SER A 7 -12.09 22.40 -33.44
CA SER A 7 -10.81 21.69 -33.52
C SER A 7 -9.99 21.81 -32.23
N VAL A 8 -9.97 23.00 -31.64
CA VAL A 8 -9.27 23.27 -30.37
C VAL A 8 -9.90 22.49 -29.22
N ALA A 9 -11.24 22.47 -29.15
CA ALA A 9 -11.96 21.71 -28.13
C ALA A 9 -11.65 20.20 -28.18
N ILE A 10 -11.60 19.62 -29.40
CA ILE A 10 -11.28 18.21 -29.59
C ILE A 10 -9.85 17.88 -29.12
N HIS A 11 -8.87 18.75 -29.44
CA HIS A 11 -7.49 18.56 -28.99
C HIS A 11 -7.37 18.65 -27.46
N CYS A 12 -8.08 19.59 -26.82
CA CYS A 12 -8.11 19.69 -25.36
C CYS A 12 -8.70 18.45 -24.70
N ILE A 13 -9.79 17.88 -25.25
CA ILE A 13 -10.41 16.65 -24.73
C ILE A 13 -9.46 15.46 -24.88
N LEU A 14 -8.79 15.33 -26.02
CA LEU A 14 -7.80 14.28 -26.25
C LEU A 14 -6.65 14.33 -25.25
N ILE A 15 -6.10 15.53 -24.99
CA ILE A 15 -5.03 15.72 -24.01
C ILE A 15 -5.50 15.37 -22.59
N LEU A 16 -6.73 15.74 -22.22
CA LEU A 16 -7.34 15.39 -20.93
C LEU A 16 -7.53 13.87 -20.76
N VAL A 17 -8.00 13.17 -21.80
CA VAL A 17 -8.18 11.72 -21.75
C VAL A 17 -6.83 10.99 -21.69
N LEU A 18 -5.83 11.44 -22.46
CA LEU A 18 -4.48 10.89 -22.45
C LEU A 18 -3.78 11.09 -21.09
N SER A 19 -3.96 12.24 -20.44
CA SER A 19 -3.36 12.51 -19.13
C SER A 19 -3.99 11.68 -18.00
N VAL A 20 -5.30 11.39 -18.05
CA VAL A 20 -5.96 10.51 -17.07
C VAL A 20 -5.59 9.03 -17.29
N GLY A 21 -5.33 8.61 -18.53
CA GLY A 21 -5.04 7.22 -18.87
C GLY A 21 -3.68 6.69 -18.41
N ILE A 22 -2.71 7.55 -18.12
CA ILE A 22 -1.32 7.14 -17.81
C ILE A 22 -1.10 6.86 -16.31
N LEU A 23 -2.05 7.23 -15.44
CA LEU A 23 -1.90 7.08 -13.98
C LEU A 23 -2.39 5.72 -13.46
N ARG A 24 -1.87 4.62 -14.01
CA ARG A 24 -2.00 3.28 -13.41
C ARG A 24 -0.62 2.77 -13.08
N VAL A 25 -0.09 3.22 -11.93
CA VAL A 25 1.04 2.56 -11.29
C VAL A 25 0.46 1.31 -10.63
N GLU A 26 0.70 0.14 -11.22
CA GLU A 26 0.55 -1.13 -10.51
C GLU A 26 1.58 -1.12 -9.38
N GLY A 27 1.15 -0.68 -8.19
CA GLY A 27 1.95 -0.85 -6.98
C GLY A 27 1.93 -2.33 -6.63
N GLY A 28 3.11 -2.91 -6.43
CA GLY A 28 3.22 -4.23 -5.84
C GLY A 28 2.81 -4.21 -4.37
N GLU A 29 2.59 -5.38 -3.80
CA GLU A 29 2.45 -5.53 -2.34
C GLU A 29 3.71 -6.24 -1.82
N CYS A 30 4.47 -5.53 -1.00
CA CYS A 30 5.65 -6.06 -0.32
C CYS A 30 5.30 -6.60 1.06
N LEU A 31 6.11 -7.53 1.55
CA LEU A 31 5.99 -8.11 2.90
C LEU A 31 7.31 -7.96 3.66
N GLU A 32 7.26 -7.41 4.88
CA GLU A 32 8.41 -7.30 5.79
C GLU A 32 8.04 -7.85 7.17
N GLY A 33 8.89 -8.71 7.74
CA GLY A 33 8.76 -9.17 9.12
C GLY A 33 9.58 -8.29 10.06
N LEU A 34 8.99 -7.87 11.19
CA LEU A 34 9.63 -7.06 12.22
C LEU A 34 9.92 -7.91 13.47
N PRO A 35 11.04 -8.67 13.51
CA PRO A 35 11.32 -9.62 14.58
C PRO A 35 11.63 -8.97 15.93
N THR A 36 11.93 -7.67 15.96
CA THR A 36 12.25 -6.92 17.17
C THR A 36 11.05 -6.22 17.79
N VAL A 37 9.90 -6.22 17.12
CA VAL A 37 8.66 -5.66 17.66
C VAL A 37 8.01 -6.70 18.55
N ASP A 38 7.95 -6.39 19.84
CA ASP A 38 7.21 -7.19 20.81
C ASP A 38 5.72 -7.12 20.45
N VAL A 39 5.11 -8.27 20.18
CA VAL A 39 3.74 -8.35 19.65
C VAL A 39 2.94 -9.36 20.46
N THR A 40 1.77 -8.93 20.93
CA THR A 40 0.80 -9.83 21.55
C THR A 40 -0.31 -10.14 20.55
N CYS A 41 -0.41 -11.40 20.12
CA CYS A 41 -1.36 -11.77 19.08
C CYS A 41 -2.58 -12.48 19.66
N ARG A 42 -3.78 -12.02 19.28
CA ARG A 42 -5.02 -12.79 19.45
C ARG A 42 -5.37 -13.44 18.12
N GLY A 43 -4.81 -14.62 17.87
CA GLY A 43 -4.89 -15.28 16.56
C GLY A 43 -4.02 -14.56 15.54
N SER A 44 -4.59 -14.19 14.38
CA SER A 44 -3.87 -13.50 13.29
C SER A 44 -3.88 -11.97 13.41
N GLN A 45 -4.63 -11.39 14.35
CA GLN A 45 -4.67 -9.94 14.53
C GLN A 45 -3.41 -9.43 15.24
N ALA A 46 -2.76 -8.46 14.58
CA ALA A 46 -1.73 -7.63 15.18
C ALA A 46 -2.31 -6.73 16.27
N ASP A 47 -1.52 -6.49 17.31
CA ASP A 47 -1.82 -5.44 18.29
C ASP A 47 -1.54 -4.04 17.72
N GLN A 48 -1.93 -3.03 18.48
CA GLN A 48 -1.74 -1.63 18.10
C GLN A 48 -0.25 -1.28 17.92
N VAL A 49 0.66 -1.93 18.66
CA VAL A 49 2.11 -1.66 18.59
C VAL A 49 2.66 -2.11 17.24
N CYS A 50 2.33 -3.32 16.80
CA CYS A 50 2.71 -3.84 15.49
C CYS A 50 2.12 -2.99 14.35
N TRP A 51 0.87 -2.56 14.48
CA TRP A 51 0.24 -1.67 13.50
C TRP A 51 0.96 -0.33 13.35
N ILE A 52 1.26 0.32 14.48
CA ILE A 52 1.98 1.61 14.50
C ILE A 52 3.40 1.43 13.92
N ALA A 53 4.09 0.35 14.26
CA ALA A 53 5.44 0.09 13.76
C ALA A 53 5.46 -0.04 12.22
N CYS A 54 4.51 -0.78 11.64
CA CYS A 54 4.38 -0.90 10.18
C CYS A 54 4.08 0.46 9.52
N GLN A 55 3.17 1.24 10.10
CA GLN A 55 2.81 2.55 9.56
C GLN A 55 3.93 3.59 9.67
N GLN A 56 4.71 3.57 10.75
CA GLN A 56 5.86 4.46 10.91
C GLN A 56 6.96 4.16 9.89
N ARG A 57 7.11 2.90 9.47
CA ARG A 57 8.15 2.47 8.54
C ARG A 57 7.75 2.63 7.07
N HIS A 58 6.54 2.22 6.70
CA HIS A 58 6.10 2.16 5.30
C HIS A 58 4.99 3.15 4.94
N GLY A 59 4.50 3.91 5.92
CA GLY A 59 3.45 4.90 5.74
C GLY A 59 2.04 4.40 6.07
N PRO A 60 1.02 5.27 5.96
CA PRO A 60 -0.32 5.03 6.50
C PRO A 60 -1.10 3.91 5.81
N ARG A 61 -0.67 3.48 4.62
CA ARG A 61 -1.27 2.38 3.87
C ARG A 61 -0.72 1.01 4.25
N ALA A 62 0.28 0.96 5.12
CA ALA A 62 0.80 -0.31 5.61
C ALA A 62 -0.22 -0.98 6.54
N GLU A 63 -0.44 -2.27 6.33
CA GLU A 63 -1.23 -3.12 7.21
C GLU A 63 -0.31 -4.01 8.03
N ALA A 64 -0.80 -4.47 9.18
CA ALA A 64 -0.04 -5.31 10.08
C ALA A 64 -0.83 -6.56 10.48
N TRP A 65 -0.14 -7.69 10.58
CA TRP A 65 -0.71 -8.96 11.00
C TRP A 65 0.31 -9.78 11.77
N CYS A 66 -0.19 -10.78 12.50
CA CYS A 66 0.65 -11.69 13.26
C CYS A 66 0.89 -12.99 12.50
N ARG A 67 2.13 -13.47 12.51
CA ARG A 67 2.47 -14.81 12.02
C ARG A 67 3.26 -15.59 13.06
N GLU A 68 2.93 -16.85 13.23
CA GLU A 68 3.80 -17.77 13.97
C GLU A 68 5.15 -17.89 13.24
N GLY A 69 6.22 -17.58 13.96
CA GLY A 69 7.57 -17.53 13.43
C GLY A 69 8.16 -18.93 13.21
N PRO A 70 8.95 -19.13 12.14
CA PRO A 70 9.70 -20.36 11.96
C PRO A 70 10.90 -20.35 12.91
N GLY A 71 10.80 -21.02 14.05
CA GLY A 71 11.95 -21.17 14.95
C GLY A 71 11.61 -21.71 16.32
N LEU A 72 10.48 -21.31 16.90
CA LEU A 72 10.03 -21.77 18.20
C LEU A 72 8.50 -21.88 18.25
N PRO A 73 7.94 -22.99 18.77
CA PRO A 73 6.50 -23.08 19.00
C PRO A 73 6.06 -21.97 19.95
N GLY A 74 5.12 -21.14 19.49
CA GLY A 74 4.63 -19.96 20.24
C GLY A 74 5.42 -18.66 20.01
N SER A 75 6.47 -18.66 19.18
CA SER A 75 7.07 -17.40 18.73
C SER A 75 6.13 -16.73 17.72
N VAL A 76 5.77 -15.48 17.96
CA VAL A 76 4.92 -14.71 17.06
C VAL A 76 5.68 -13.49 16.59
N ALA A 77 5.64 -13.23 15.29
CA ALA A 77 6.30 -12.11 14.66
C ALA A 77 5.26 -11.14 14.10
N CYS A 78 5.58 -9.85 14.22
CA CYS A 78 4.86 -8.78 13.55
C CYS A 78 5.21 -8.81 12.06
N MET A 79 4.20 -8.86 11.20
CA MET A 79 4.32 -8.81 9.75
C MET A 79 3.65 -7.56 9.21
N CYS A 80 4.33 -6.85 8.31
CA CYS A 80 3.81 -5.71 7.59
C CYS A 80 3.53 -6.09 6.13
N SER A 81 2.40 -5.64 5.58
CA SER A 81 2.17 -5.56 4.14
C SER A 81 2.03 -4.09 3.73
N TYR A 82 2.65 -3.71 2.62
CA TYR A 82 2.64 -2.33 2.18
C TYR A 82 2.84 -2.20 0.67
N PRO A 83 2.30 -1.13 0.06
CA PRO A 83 2.51 -0.86 -1.34
C PRO A 83 3.99 -0.54 -1.62
N CYS A 84 4.54 -1.26 -2.58
CA CYS A 84 5.84 -1.07 -3.24
C CYS A 84 5.84 -0.88 -4.81
#